data_AF-A0A800M5I2-F1
#
_entry.id   AF-A0A800M5I2-F1
#
_cell.length_a   1.000
_cell.length_b   1.000
_cell.length_c   1.000
_cell.angle_alpha   90.00
_cell.angle_beta   90.00
_cell.angle_gamma   90.00
#
_symmetry.space_group_name_H-M   'P 1'
#
loop_
_entity.id
_entity.type
_entity.pdbx_description
1 polymer ?
#
loop_
_entity_poly.entity_id
_entity_poly.type
_entity_poly.pdbx_seq_one_letter_code
_entity_poly.pdbx_strand_id
1 'polypeptide(L)'
;MTITESILAQHAGRDRVSPGETVWIDVDTLMTHDVCGPPTIEIFKREFGEDAKPWDKEGLAIIPDHYIFTSDQHAHRNIQILRAFAAEHDLPYYYDVGGDDYKGVCHMALAEEGFNRPGTTLFGTDSHTCTSGAFGLFSTGIGNTDAALILGTGKIWVKVPETMRFIFEGELPPYLMAKDLILAVIGDIGTDGATYRAMEFDGQAVYDLSVEERMTLCNMAIEAGGKNGIIQPDAKTMDYTKARTDRPFTPVYSSPDARFHSERVYDVSTMEPVVAKPHAPDNKAPVSEVAGTKLDRAYIGSCTAARTVHLRYRTAESFSATANAHVAAS
;
A
#
# COMPACT_ATOMS: atom_id res chain seq x y z
N MET A 1 3.26 22.90 -2.60
CA MET A 1 3.05 21.75 -1.69
C MET A 1 3.28 20.46 -2.44
N THR A 2 3.86 19.44 -1.81
CA THR A 2 3.94 18.10 -2.42
C THR A 2 2.53 17.50 -2.60
N ILE A 3 2.37 16.42 -3.37
CA ILE A 3 1.08 15.74 -3.51
C ILE A 3 0.53 15.29 -2.15
N THR A 4 1.39 14.76 -1.28
CA THR A 4 1.00 14.34 0.08
C THR A 4 0.50 15.54 0.90
N GLU A 5 1.24 16.65 0.90
CA GLU A 5 0.80 17.89 1.58
C GLU A 5 -0.52 18.41 1.01
N SER A 6 -0.69 18.37 -0.31
CA SER A 6 -1.89 18.88 -0.99
C SER A 6 -3.13 18.05 -0.66
N ILE A 7 -3.01 16.71 -0.64
CA ILE A 7 -4.09 15.81 -0.22
C ILE A 7 -4.45 16.07 1.24
N LEU A 8 -3.47 16.14 2.14
CA LEU A 8 -3.71 16.40 3.56
C LEU A 8 -4.32 17.78 3.82
N ALA A 9 -3.92 18.81 3.07
CA ALA A 9 -4.51 20.14 3.15
C ALA A 9 -5.99 20.12 2.76
N GLN A 10 -6.32 19.48 1.63
CA GLN A 10 -7.70 19.33 1.16
C GLN A 10 -8.58 18.62 2.20
N HIS A 11 -8.11 17.51 2.79
CA HIS A 11 -8.89 16.74 3.78
C HIS A 11 -8.90 17.39 5.17
N ALA A 12 -8.01 18.34 5.44
CA ALA A 12 -8.07 19.19 6.62
C ALA A 12 -9.00 20.41 6.44
N GLY A 13 -9.55 20.63 5.23
CA GLY A 13 -10.29 21.85 4.90
C GLY A 13 -9.42 23.11 4.95
N ARG A 14 -8.13 23.00 4.59
CA ARG A 14 -7.14 24.08 4.65
C ARG A 14 -6.56 24.34 3.27
N ASP A 15 -6.27 25.61 2.97
CA ASP A 15 -5.57 25.98 1.73
C ASP A 15 -4.12 25.46 1.69
N ARG A 16 -3.52 25.29 2.87
CA ARG A 16 -2.14 24.80 3.02
C ARG A 16 -1.91 24.10 4.36
N VAL A 17 -0.96 23.17 4.32
CA VAL A 17 -0.31 22.59 5.50
C VAL A 17 1.21 22.64 5.32
N SER A 18 1.97 22.26 6.33
CA SER A 18 3.43 22.19 6.24
C SER A 18 3.95 20.99 7.05
N PRO A 19 5.08 20.37 6.63
CA PRO A 19 5.65 19.24 7.35
C PRO A 19 5.85 19.53 8.84
N GLY A 20 5.53 18.55 9.68
CA GLY A 20 5.58 18.66 11.14
C GLY A 20 4.32 19.20 11.79
N GLU A 21 3.41 19.86 11.05
CA GLU A 21 2.09 20.23 11.56
C GLU A 21 1.25 18.98 11.86
N THR A 22 0.49 18.99 12.95
CA THR A 22 -0.53 17.98 13.22
C THR A 22 -1.88 18.53 12.81
N VAL A 23 -2.58 17.83 11.91
CA VAL A 23 -3.88 18.24 11.38
C VAL A 23 -4.91 17.14 11.57
N TRP A 24 -6.14 17.53 11.87
CA TRP A 24 -7.29 16.64 11.73
C TRP A 24 -7.71 16.58 10.27
N ILE A 25 -7.94 15.38 9.75
CA ILE A 25 -8.39 15.18 8.38
C ILE A 25 -9.63 14.28 8.33
N ASP A 26 -10.46 14.51 7.33
CA ASP A 26 -11.50 13.57 6.91
C ASP A 26 -10.89 12.32 6.27
N VAL A 27 -11.52 11.17 6.51
CA VAL A 27 -11.12 9.86 5.97
C VAL A 27 -12.13 9.37 4.94
N ASP A 28 -11.67 9.04 3.74
CA ASP A 28 -12.53 8.51 2.68
C ASP A 28 -12.74 6.99 2.80
N THR A 29 -11.70 6.26 3.16
CA THR A 29 -11.74 4.80 3.27
C THR A 29 -11.00 4.32 4.51
N LEU A 30 -11.65 3.47 5.31
CA LEU A 30 -11.03 2.63 6.33
C LEU A 30 -11.07 1.17 5.87
N MET A 31 -9.92 0.52 5.91
CA MET A 31 -9.81 -0.92 5.69
C MET A 31 -9.45 -1.64 6.99
N THR A 32 -10.12 -2.76 7.25
CA THR A 32 -9.66 -3.72 8.26
C THR A 32 -9.81 -5.16 7.78
N HIS A 33 -9.22 -6.10 8.52
CA HIS A 33 -9.13 -7.52 8.16
C HIS A 33 -9.32 -8.40 9.40
N ASP A 34 -9.22 -9.71 9.24
CA ASP A 34 -9.52 -10.72 10.26
C ASP A 34 -8.63 -10.68 11.51
N VAL A 35 -7.43 -10.11 11.45
CA VAL A 35 -6.56 -10.00 12.63
C VAL A 35 -6.92 -8.78 13.48
N CYS A 36 -7.13 -7.64 12.82
CA CYS A 36 -7.24 -6.33 13.47
C CYS A 36 -8.69 -5.80 13.57
N GLY A 37 -9.61 -6.36 12.79
CA GLY A 37 -11.01 -5.98 12.79
C GLY A 37 -11.70 -6.25 14.13
N PRO A 38 -11.62 -7.46 14.71
CA PRO A 38 -12.23 -7.75 16.00
C PRO A 38 -11.82 -6.80 17.14
N PRO A 39 -10.52 -6.55 17.42
CA PRO A 39 -10.15 -5.58 18.45
C PRO A 39 -10.54 -4.13 18.09
N THR A 40 -10.56 -3.77 16.80
CA THR A 40 -11.07 -2.46 16.36
C THR A 40 -12.56 -2.31 16.69
N ILE A 41 -13.38 -3.33 16.42
CA ILE A 41 -14.82 -3.36 16.74
C ILE A 41 -15.03 -3.30 18.25
N GLU A 42 -14.26 -4.05 19.04
CA GLU A 42 -14.35 -4.04 20.51
C GLU A 42 -14.08 -2.63 21.08
N ILE A 43 -13.01 -1.98 20.62
CA ILE A 43 -12.69 -0.60 21.05
C ILE A 43 -13.79 0.35 20.60
N PHE A 44 -14.26 0.24 19.35
CA PHE A 44 -15.34 1.07 18.82
C PHE A 44 -16.60 0.98 19.70
N LYS A 45 -17.08 -0.23 20.02
CA LYS A 45 -18.25 -0.42 20.89
C LYS A 45 -18.00 0.08 22.31
N ARG A 46 -16.80 -0.13 22.86
CA ARG A 46 -16.46 0.35 24.20
C ARG A 46 -16.46 1.88 24.32
N GLU A 47 -15.87 2.57 23.34
CA GLU A 47 -15.68 4.03 23.41
C GLU A 47 -16.88 4.82 22.86
N PHE A 48 -17.61 4.28 21.88
CA PHE A 48 -18.76 4.96 21.24
C PHE A 48 -20.13 4.39 21.66
N GLY A 49 -20.16 3.23 22.33
CA GLY A 49 -21.36 2.53 22.78
C GLY A 49 -21.71 1.30 21.95
N GLU A 50 -22.39 0.32 22.55
CA GLU A 50 -22.78 -0.94 21.90
C GLU A 50 -23.67 -0.75 20.67
N ASP A 51 -24.53 0.27 20.68
CA ASP A 51 -25.45 0.62 19.59
C ASP A 51 -24.85 1.64 18.60
N ALA A 52 -23.55 1.96 18.72
CA ALA A 52 -22.89 2.91 17.84
C ALA A 52 -22.88 2.42 16.39
N LYS A 53 -22.93 3.36 15.44
CA LYS A 53 -22.92 3.06 14.01
C LYS A 53 -21.63 3.56 13.38
N PRO A 54 -21.03 2.80 12.44
CA PRO A 54 -19.90 3.29 11.64
C PRO A 54 -20.24 4.64 10.98
N TRP A 55 -19.25 5.53 10.89
CA TRP A 55 -19.42 6.89 10.34
C TRP A 55 -19.94 6.88 8.91
N ASP A 56 -19.44 5.93 8.11
CA ASP A 56 -19.80 5.72 6.73
C ASP A 56 -19.67 4.22 6.42
N LYS A 57 -20.78 3.62 5.95
CA LYS A 57 -20.79 2.22 5.53
C LYS A 57 -20.07 2.01 4.20
N GLU A 58 -20.10 3.00 3.31
CA GLU A 58 -19.46 2.92 1.99
C GLU A 58 -17.96 3.26 2.05
N GLY A 59 -17.54 3.93 3.13
CA GLY A 59 -16.14 4.20 3.47
C GLY A 59 -15.46 3.03 4.20
N LEU A 60 -16.19 2.00 4.63
CA LEU A 60 -15.62 0.88 5.40
C LEU A 60 -15.50 -0.38 4.54
N ALA A 61 -14.27 -0.87 4.36
CA ALA A 61 -13.98 -2.15 3.74
C ALA A 61 -13.46 -3.17 4.77
N ILE A 62 -14.07 -4.35 4.83
CA ILE A 62 -13.64 -5.46 5.69
C ILE A 62 -13.23 -6.64 4.81
N ILE A 63 -11.93 -6.94 4.78
CA ILE A 63 -11.34 -7.94 3.88
C ILE A 63 -10.52 -8.97 4.69
N PRO A 64 -11.11 -10.09 5.10
CA PRO A 64 -10.39 -11.22 5.70
C PRO A 64 -9.40 -11.88 4.71
N ASP A 65 -8.13 -11.99 5.06
CA ASP A 65 -7.13 -12.62 4.18
C ASP A 65 -5.98 -13.34 4.91
N HIS A 66 -5.75 -13.06 6.19
CA HIS A 66 -4.58 -13.58 6.92
C HIS A 66 -4.79 -15.02 7.42
N TYR A 67 -5.95 -15.33 8.00
CA TYR A 67 -6.24 -16.61 8.65
C TYR A 67 -7.38 -17.38 7.99
N ILE A 68 -7.49 -17.28 6.66
CA ILE A 68 -8.59 -17.87 5.88
C ILE A 68 -8.44 -19.39 5.62
N PHE A 69 -7.21 -19.93 5.71
CA PHE A 69 -6.90 -21.34 5.45
C PHE A 69 -6.32 -22.07 6.67
N THR A 70 -6.49 -21.51 7.87
CA THR A 70 -6.00 -22.14 9.10
C THR A 70 -7.00 -23.15 9.66
N SER A 71 -6.51 -24.16 10.38
CA SER A 71 -7.34 -25.06 11.19
C SER A 71 -7.58 -24.53 12.61
N ASP A 72 -7.02 -23.37 12.97
CA ASP A 72 -7.15 -22.77 14.29
C ASP A 72 -8.56 -22.19 14.52
N GLN A 73 -9.24 -22.67 15.56
CA GLN A 73 -10.57 -22.22 15.94
C GLN A 73 -10.60 -20.74 16.38
N HIS A 74 -9.51 -20.22 16.95
CA HIS A 74 -9.46 -18.81 17.37
C HIS A 74 -9.49 -17.87 16.17
N ALA A 75 -8.82 -18.23 15.08
CA ALA A 75 -8.87 -17.49 13.84
C ALA A 75 -10.26 -17.52 13.20
N HIS A 76 -10.94 -18.66 13.21
CA HIS A 76 -12.31 -18.76 12.71
C HIS A 76 -13.29 -17.87 13.49
N ARG A 77 -13.10 -17.72 14.81
CA ARG A 77 -13.90 -16.80 15.64
C ARG A 77 -13.79 -15.36 15.14
N ASN A 78 -12.62 -14.92 14.68
CA ASN A 78 -12.45 -13.56 14.19
C ASN A 78 -13.32 -13.27 12.96
N ILE A 79 -13.37 -14.22 12.02
CA ILE A 79 -14.25 -14.12 10.84
C ILE A 79 -15.71 -14.04 11.28
N GLN A 80 -16.13 -14.83 12.28
CA GLN A 80 -17.50 -14.78 12.81
C GLN A 80 -17.85 -13.42 13.43
N ILE A 81 -16.91 -12.79 14.15
CA ILE A 81 -17.09 -11.44 14.71
C ILE A 81 -17.28 -10.42 13.58
N LEU A 82 -16.45 -10.47 12.54
CA LEU A 82 -16.58 -9.58 11.40
C LEU A 82 -17.89 -9.78 10.65
N ARG A 83 -18.30 -11.03 10.43
CA ARG A 83 -19.58 -11.37 9.81
C ARG A 83 -20.76 -10.84 10.60
N ALA A 84 -20.73 -11.00 11.93
CA ALA A 84 -21.78 -10.48 12.81
C ALA A 84 -21.87 -8.96 12.74
N PHE A 85 -20.73 -8.27 12.80
CA PHE A 85 -20.66 -6.81 12.70
C PHE A 85 -21.14 -6.29 11.34
N ALA A 86 -20.72 -6.95 10.25
CA ALA A 86 -21.17 -6.62 8.90
C ALA A 86 -22.68 -6.79 8.73
N ALA A 87 -23.25 -7.87 9.27
CA ALA A 87 -24.70 -8.12 9.25
C ALA A 87 -25.46 -7.13 10.14
N GLU A 88 -24.94 -6.82 11.34
CA GLU A 88 -25.53 -5.87 12.30
C GLU A 88 -25.68 -4.47 11.68
N HIS A 89 -24.67 -4.03 10.93
CA HIS A 89 -24.66 -2.70 10.33
C HIS A 89 -25.02 -2.68 8.84
N ASP A 90 -25.39 -3.81 8.23
CA ASP A 90 -25.69 -3.92 6.80
C ASP A 90 -24.56 -3.29 5.95
N LEU A 91 -23.34 -3.79 6.15
CA LEU A 91 -22.14 -3.27 5.50
C LEU A 91 -22.02 -3.82 4.06
N PRO A 92 -21.93 -2.95 3.04
CA PRO A 92 -21.90 -3.39 1.64
C PRO A 92 -20.56 -4.02 1.22
N TYR A 93 -19.47 -3.74 1.95
CA TYR A 93 -18.11 -4.13 1.58
C TYR A 93 -17.46 -5.03 2.62
N TYR A 94 -18.15 -6.12 2.94
CA TYR A 94 -17.59 -7.25 3.68
C TYR A 94 -17.38 -8.43 2.74
N TYR A 95 -16.13 -8.74 2.43
CA TYR A 95 -15.77 -9.79 1.47
C TYR A 95 -15.56 -11.12 2.20
N ASP A 96 -16.64 -11.85 2.43
CA ASP A 96 -16.64 -13.01 3.31
C ASP A 96 -15.81 -14.18 2.76
N VAL A 97 -15.11 -14.88 3.66
CA VAL A 97 -14.33 -16.07 3.31
C VAL A 97 -15.28 -17.21 2.93
N GLY A 98 -15.13 -17.72 1.71
CA GLY A 98 -15.99 -18.77 1.16
C GLY A 98 -17.28 -18.25 0.53
N GLY A 99 -17.49 -16.93 0.48
CA GLY A 99 -18.49 -16.28 -0.38
C GLY A 99 -18.03 -16.21 -1.84
N ASP A 100 -18.99 -16.04 -2.76
CA ASP A 100 -18.72 -15.86 -4.20
C ASP A 100 -17.99 -14.55 -4.51
N ASP A 101 -18.02 -13.60 -3.57
CA ASP A 101 -17.43 -12.27 -3.63
C ASP A 101 -16.07 -12.18 -2.91
N TYR A 102 -15.49 -13.28 -2.47
CA TYR A 102 -14.18 -13.28 -1.81
C TYR A 102 -13.07 -12.70 -2.71
N LYS A 103 -12.23 -11.80 -2.18
CA LYS A 103 -11.25 -11.02 -2.97
C LYS A 103 -9.78 -11.33 -2.70
N GLY A 104 -9.46 -12.26 -1.79
CA GLY A 104 -8.07 -12.58 -1.47
C GLY A 104 -7.37 -11.44 -0.72
N VAL A 105 -6.11 -11.16 -1.10
CA VAL A 105 -5.24 -10.21 -0.39
C VAL A 105 -5.86 -8.81 -0.30
N CYS A 106 -5.91 -8.25 0.90
CA CYS A 106 -6.62 -6.99 1.18
C CYS A 106 -6.22 -5.81 0.28
N HIS A 107 -4.92 -5.57 0.07
CA HIS A 107 -4.45 -4.46 -0.78
C HIS A 107 -4.72 -4.67 -2.27
N MET A 108 -4.88 -5.91 -2.70
CA MET A 108 -5.34 -6.23 -4.06
C MET A 108 -6.82 -5.91 -4.20
N ALA A 109 -7.62 -6.40 -3.26
CA ALA A 109 -9.06 -6.17 -3.21
C ALA A 109 -9.39 -4.67 -3.21
N LEU A 110 -8.67 -3.85 -2.43
CA LEU A 110 -8.87 -2.39 -2.43
C LEU A 110 -8.71 -1.76 -3.82
N ALA A 111 -7.73 -2.22 -4.60
CA ALA A 111 -7.53 -1.73 -5.96
C ALA A 111 -8.56 -2.28 -6.95
N GLU A 112 -8.90 -3.56 -6.85
CA GLU A 112 -9.83 -4.24 -7.76
C GLU A 112 -11.27 -3.79 -7.58
N GLU A 113 -11.67 -3.51 -6.34
CA GLU A 113 -13.01 -3.04 -5.96
C GLU A 113 -13.13 -1.50 -5.99
N GLY A 114 -12.10 -0.80 -6.48
CA GLY A 114 -12.19 0.63 -6.78
C GLY A 114 -12.16 1.56 -5.57
N PHE A 115 -11.62 1.13 -4.42
CA PHE A 115 -11.41 2.02 -3.26
C PHE A 115 -10.23 2.97 -3.46
N ASN A 116 -9.24 2.58 -4.26
CA ASN A 116 -8.04 3.36 -4.53
C ASN A 116 -8.33 4.47 -5.55
N ARG A 117 -8.88 5.57 -5.04
CA ARG A 117 -9.29 6.74 -5.82
C ARG A 117 -8.23 7.84 -5.72
N PRO A 118 -7.71 8.36 -6.84
CA PRO A 118 -6.75 9.46 -6.81
C PRO A 118 -7.22 10.67 -6.00
N GLY A 119 -6.32 11.22 -5.20
CA GLY A 119 -6.55 12.41 -4.38
C GLY A 119 -7.30 12.17 -3.07
N THR A 120 -7.69 10.95 -2.72
CA THR A 120 -8.40 10.65 -1.46
C THR A 120 -7.43 10.28 -0.31
N THR A 121 -7.97 9.85 0.82
CA THR A 121 -7.26 9.30 1.97
C THR A 121 -7.72 7.87 2.28
N LEU A 122 -6.79 6.97 2.57
CA LEU A 122 -7.10 5.59 2.93
C LEU A 122 -6.26 5.13 4.12
N PHE A 123 -6.93 4.71 5.17
CA PHE A 123 -6.28 4.15 6.35
C PHE A 123 -6.63 2.68 6.49
N GLY A 124 -5.68 1.88 6.93
CA GLY A 124 -5.86 0.45 7.06
C GLY A 124 -5.20 -0.08 8.32
N THR A 125 -5.76 -1.12 8.92
CA THR A 125 -5.15 -1.78 10.08
C THR A 125 -4.01 -2.73 9.72
N ASP A 126 -3.34 -2.48 8.60
CA ASP A 126 -2.22 -3.25 8.06
C ASP A 126 -1.07 -2.32 7.67
N SER A 127 0.18 -2.73 7.90
CA SER A 127 1.38 -1.92 7.65
C SER A 127 1.56 -1.55 6.17
N HIS A 128 1.16 -2.42 5.26
CA HIS A 128 1.38 -2.27 3.81
C HIS A 128 0.22 -1.54 3.13
N THR A 129 -0.67 -0.90 3.90
CA THR A 129 -1.72 0.00 3.37
C THR A 129 -1.14 1.10 2.46
N CYS A 130 0.13 1.46 2.66
CA CYS A 130 0.89 2.36 1.76
C CYS A 130 0.91 1.92 0.29
N THR A 131 0.59 0.65 -0.02
CA THR A 131 0.39 0.14 -1.38
C THR A 131 -0.58 1.00 -2.20
N SER A 132 -1.65 1.49 -1.57
CA SER A 132 -2.68 2.25 -2.28
C SER A 132 -2.19 3.60 -2.80
N GLY A 133 -1.10 4.15 -2.29
CA GLY A 133 -0.54 5.41 -2.79
C GLY A 133 0.00 5.33 -4.22
N ALA A 134 0.12 4.14 -4.80
CA ALA A 134 0.36 3.94 -6.25
C ALA A 134 -0.69 4.61 -7.15
N PHE A 135 -1.87 4.94 -6.59
CA PHE A 135 -2.95 5.63 -7.29
C PHE A 135 -2.99 7.14 -7.01
N GLY A 136 -1.99 7.70 -6.31
CA GLY A 136 -1.96 9.12 -5.98
C GLY A 136 -2.91 9.52 -4.85
N LEU A 137 -3.09 8.66 -3.85
CA LEU A 137 -3.78 8.97 -2.60
C LEU A 137 -2.83 8.92 -1.40
N PHE A 138 -3.22 9.56 -0.30
CA PHE A 138 -2.51 9.39 0.97
C PHE A 138 -2.98 8.11 1.64
N SER A 139 -2.07 7.14 1.83
CA SER A 139 -2.41 5.86 2.44
C SER A 139 -1.41 5.38 3.47
N THR A 140 -1.87 4.92 4.64
CA THR A 140 -0.96 4.52 5.70
C THR A 140 -1.60 3.51 6.66
N GLY A 141 -0.77 2.63 7.21
CA GLY A 141 -1.16 1.71 8.27
C GLY A 141 -1.37 2.44 9.59
N ILE A 142 -2.36 1.99 10.36
CA ILE A 142 -2.71 2.51 11.69
C ILE A 142 -3.05 1.38 12.66
N GLY A 143 -3.05 1.68 13.95
CA GLY A 143 -3.45 0.73 15.00
C GLY A 143 -4.97 0.65 15.18
N ASN A 144 -5.41 -0.36 15.93
CA ASN A 144 -6.84 -0.63 16.19
C ASN A 144 -7.56 0.53 16.88
N THR A 145 -6.88 1.26 17.77
CA THR A 145 -7.47 2.44 18.46
C THR A 145 -7.76 3.57 17.48
N ASP A 146 -6.83 3.86 16.56
CA ASP A 146 -7.01 4.88 15.53
C ASP A 146 -8.11 4.45 14.54
N ALA A 147 -8.16 3.17 14.19
CA ALA A 147 -9.20 2.63 13.33
C ALA A 147 -10.59 2.72 14.00
N ALA A 148 -10.69 2.48 15.31
CA ALA A 148 -11.93 2.65 16.06
C ALA A 148 -12.36 4.13 16.15
N LEU A 149 -11.40 5.06 16.27
CA LEU A 149 -11.66 6.48 16.17
C LEU A 149 -12.23 6.87 14.81
N ILE A 150 -11.65 6.35 13.71
CA ILE A 150 -12.17 6.57 12.36
C ILE A 150 -13.56 5.96 12.23
N LEU A 151 -13.78 4.72 12.71
CA LEU A 151 -15.09 4.09 12.68
C LEU A 151 -16.17 4.96 13.32
N GLY A 152 -15.88 5.62 14.45
CA GLY A 152 -16.87 6.46 15.13
C GLY A 152 -16.99 7.90 14.62
N THR A 153 -15.95 8.44 13.96
CA THR A 153 -15.90 9.89 13.65
C THR A 153 -15.66 10.24 12.19
N GLY A 154 -15.16 9.29 11.38
CA GLY A 154 -14.70 9.56 10.02
C GLY A 154 -13.45 10.42 9.93
N LYS A 155 -12.74 10.60 11.05
CA LYS A 155 -11.60 11.52 11.16
C LYS A 155 -10.42 10.90 11.87
N ILE A 156 -9.24 11.44 11.59
CA ILE A 156 -7.99 11.10 12.29
C ILE A 156 -7.07 12.31 12.34
N TRP A 157 -6.18 12.38 13.34
CA TRP A 157 -5.07 13.34 13.32
C TRP A 157 -3.84 12.75 12.64
N VAL A 158 -3.19 13.51 11.78
CA VAL A 158 -1.95 13.13 11.10
C VAL A 158 -0.92 14.22 11.29
N LYS A 159 0.31 13.84 11.65
CA LYS A 159 1.46 14.72 11.50
C LYS A 159 1.87 14.69 10.03
N VAL A 160 1.82 15.85 9.37
CA VAL A 160 2.18 16.00 7.96
C VAL A 160 3.64 15.57 7.78
N PRO A 161 3.92 14.54 6.96
CA PRO A 161 5.28 14.06 6.75
C PRO A 161 6.04 14.97 5.80
N GLU A 162 7.36 15.07 5.98
CA GLU A 162 8.23 15.54 4.89
C GLU A 162 8.21 14.53 3.73
N THR A 163 8.53 14.94 2.50
CA THR A 163 8.54 14.04 1.33
C THR A 163 9.96 13.86 0.79
N MET A 164 10.39 12.61 0.61
CA MET A 164 11.58 12.23 -0.17
C MET A 164 11.16 11.83 -1.57
N ARG A 165 11.78 12.38 -2.61
CA ARG A 165 11.48 12.05 -4.00
C ARG A 165 12.55 11.13 -4.59
N PHE A 166 12.12 10.06 -5.22
CA PHE A 166 12.98 9.09 -5.90
C PHE A 166 12.60 9.07 -7.38
N ILE A 167 13.48 9.59 -8.23
CA ILE A 167 13.26 9.82 -9.65
C ILE A 167 14.00 8.73 -10.43
N PHE A 168 13.30 7.91 -11.19
CA PHE A 168 13.87 6.87 -12.05
C PHE A 168 13.82 7.29 -13.52
N GLU A 169 14.97 7.65 -14.07
CA GLU A 169 15.13 8.12 -15.44
C GLU A 169 15.63 6.99 -16.35
N GLY A 170 15.23 7.05 -17.62
CA GLY A 170 15.57 6.07 -18.65
C GLY A 170 14.43 5.10 -18.97
N GLU A 171 14.59 4.36 -20.06
CA GLU A 171 13.69 3.28 -20.45
C GLU A 171 13.99 2.04 -19.60
N LEU A 172 12.97 1.51 -18.92
CA LEU A 172 13.14 0.35 -18.03
C LEU A 172 13.60 -0.87 -18.85
N PRO A 173 14.79 -1.43 -18.60
CA PRO A 173 15.25 -2.63 -19.27
C PRO A 173 14.25 -3.79 -19.07
N PRO A 174 14.07 -4.68 -20.06
CA PRO A 174 13.02 -5.71 -20.02
C PRO A 174 13.18 -6.75 -18.91
N TYR A 175 14.35 -6.81 -18.28
CA TYR A 175 14.67 -7.70 -17.16
C TYR A 175 14.54 -7.04 -15.78
N LEU A 176 14.31 -5.73 -15.70
CA LEU A 176 14.04 -5.05 -14.44
C LEU A 176 12.54 -4.96 -14.17
N MET A 177 12.17 -5.07 -12.91
CA MET A 177 10.81 -4.91 -12.40
C MET A 177 10.77 -3.80 -11.35
N ALA A 178 9.57 -3.37 -10.97
CA ALA A 178 9.39 -2.42 -9.86
C ALA A 178 10.05 -2.90 -8.56
N LYS A 179 10.11 -4.23 -8.35
CA LYS A 179 10.79 -4.85 -7.22
C LYS A 179 12.28 -4.49 -7.17
N ASP A 180 12.97 -4.48 -8.31
CA ASP A 180 14.39 -4.12 -8.39
C ASP A 180 14.59 -2.63 -8.06
N LEU A 181 13.69 -1.78 -8.54
CA LEU A 181 13.71 -0.34 -8.28
C LEU A 181 13.56 -0.04 -6.77
N ILE A 182 12.57 -0.63 -6.12
CA ILE A 182 12.31 -0.37 -4.69
C ILE A 182 13.36 -1.02 -3.79
N LEU A 183 13.88 -2.20 -4.12
CA LEU A 183 15.01 -2.80 -3.41
C LEU A 183 16.28 -1.96 -3.56
N ALA A 184 16.50 -1.33 -4.72
CA ALA A 184 17.60 -0.39 -4.89
C ALA A 184 17.49 0.78 -3.92
N VAL A 185 16.32 1.40 -3.82
CA VAL A 185 16.06 2.50 -2.89
C VAL A 185 16.26 2.06 -1.44
N ILE A 186 15.65 0.94 -1.02
CA ILE A 186 15.74 0.44 0.37
C ILE A 186 17.21 0.11 0.72
N GLY A 187 17.97 -0.51 -0.18
CA GLY A 187 19.39 -0.77 0.03
C GLY A 187 20.24 0.50 0.19
N ASP A 188 19.83 1.62 -0.41
CA ASP A 188 20.56 2.89 -0.33
C ASP A 188 20.17 3.76 0.88
N ILE A 189 19.01 3.52 1.49
CA ILE A 189 18.51 4.31 2.65
C ILE A 189 18.43 3.51 3.94
N GLY A 190 18.47 2.19 3.88
CA GLY A 190 18.27 1.30 5.02
C GLY A 190 16.80 1.20 5.45
N THR A 191 16.52 0.32 6.42
CA THR A 191 15.14 0.08 6.90
C THR A 191 14.49 1.24 7.63
N ASP A 192 15.28 2.22 8.08
CA ASP A 192 14.78 3.40 8.83
C ASP A 192 14.97 4.72 8.05
N GLY A 193 15.50 4.68 6.83
CA GLY A 193 15.92 5.87 6.08
C GLY A 193 14.79 6.84 5.72
N ALA A 194 13.57 6.33 5.57
CA ALA A 194 12.36 7.10 5.28
C ALA A 194 11.43 7.25 6.49
N THR A 195 11.90 6.97 7.72
CA THR A 195 11.10 7.09 8.94
C THR A 195 10.37 8.44 9.03
N TYR A 196 9.04 8.38 9.18
CA TYR A 196 8.11 9.52 9.20
C TYR A 196 8.07 10.40 7.94
N ARG A 197 8.60 9.91 6.81
CA ARG A 197 8.58 10.62 5.53
C ARG A 197 7.66 9.91 4.54
N ALA A 198 7.06 10.67 3.63
CA ALA A 198 6.45 10.13 2.43
C ALA A 198 7.54 9.84 1.39
N MET A 199 7.45 8.70 0.71
CA MET A 199 8.31 8.35 -0.42
C MET A 199 7.53 8.61 -1.70
N GLU A 200 7.88 9.66 -2.43
CA GLU A 200 7.30 9.99 -3.74
C GLU A 200 8.15 9.38 -4.85
N PHE A 201 7.58 8.47 -5.63
CA PHE A 201 8.25 7.83 -6.76
C PHE A 201 7.86 8.51 -8.06
N ASP A 202 8.85 8.80 -8.89
CA ASP A 202 8.68 9.63 -10.08
C ASP A 202 9.66 9.24 -11.19
N GLY A 203 9.55 9.88 -12.34
CA GLY A 203 10.43 9.66 -13.49
C GLY A 203 9.86 8.71 -14.54
N GLN A 204 10.44 8.75 -15.73
CA GLN A 204 9.95 8.04 -16.92
C GLN A 204 9.72 6.54 -16.65
N ALA A 205 10.69 5.88 -16.00
CA ALA A 205 10.60 4.45 -15.74
C ALA A 205 9.41 4.11 -14.84
N VAL A 206 9.06 4.95 -13.85
CA VAL A 206 7.89 4.76 -12.98
C VAL A 206 6.59 4.90 -13.75
N TYR A 207 6.50 5.87 -14.66
CA TYR A 207 5.30 6.05 -15.48
C TYR A 207 5.15 4.97 -16.57
N ASP A 208 6.25 4.37 -17.02
CA ASP A 208 6.22 3.26 -17.98
C ASP A 208 5.70 1.95 -17.37
N LEU A 209 5.83 1.78 -16.06
CA LEU A 209 5.23 0.65 -15.34
C LEU A 209 3.71 0.56 -15.53
N SER A 210 3.20 -0.66 -15.35
CA SER A 210 1.77 -0.89 -15.13
C SER A 210 1.35 -0.36 -13.75
N VAL A 211 0.06 -0.09 -13.55
CA VAL A 211 -0.46 0.34 -12.23
C VAL A 211 -0.17 -0.73 -11.17
N GLU A 212 -0.22 -1.98 -11.57
CA GLU A 212 0.14 -3.16 -10.79
C GLU A 212 1.59 -3.15 -10.28
N GLU A 213 2.55 -2.81 -11.15
CA GLU A 213 3.96 -2.68 -10.78
C GLU A 213 4.20 -1.44 -9.90
N ARG A 214 3.44 -0.35 -10.10
CA ARG A 214 3.48 0.82 -9.20
C ARG A 214 3.04 0.45 -7.78
N MET A 215 2.07 -0.46 -7.64
CA MET A 215 1.67 -0.98 -6.34
C MET A 215 2.82 -1.73 -5.65
N THR A 216 3.66 -2.46 -6.39
CA THR A 216 4.89 -3.09 -5.86
C THR A 216 5.86 -2.06 -5.26
N LEU A 217 6.07 -0.93 -5.95
CA LEU A 217 6.91 0.18 -5.43
C LEU A 217 6.34 0.76 -4.13
N CYS A 218 5.07 1.14 -4.13
CA CYS A 218 4.45 1.78 -2.96
C CYS A 218 4.29 0.82 -1.77
N ASN A 219 4.05 -0.48 -2.03
CA ASN A 219 3.88 -1.52 -1.01
C ASN A 219 5.08 -1.59 -0.06
N MET A 220 6.30 -1.50 -0.60
CA MET A 220 7.51 -1.63 0.21
C MET A 220 8.01 -0.32 0.82
N ALA A 221 7.26 0.79 0.70
CA ALA A 221 7.65 2.05 1.35
C ALA A 221 7.83 1.88 2.87
N ILE A 222 6.99 1.06 3.49
CA ILE A 222 7.07 0.78 4.93
C ILE A 222 8.34 0.00 5.33
N GLU A 223 8.96 -0.74 4.41
CA GLU A 223 10.21 -1.48 4.66
C GLU A 223 11.43 -0.55 4.83
N ALA A 224 11.30 0.71 4.42
CA ALA A 224 12.26 1.78 4.70
C ALA A 224 11.78 2.73 5.83
N GLY A 225 10.70 2.39 6.54
CA GLY A 225 10.08 3.23 7.56
C GLY A 225 9.18 4.34 6.98
N GLY A 226 8.93 4.31 5.67
CA GLY A 226 8.12 5.30 4.97
C GLY A 226 6.68 5.33 5.49
N LYS A 227 6.16 6.54 5.76
CA LYS A 227 4.79 6.75 6.23
C LYS A 227 3.76 6.47 5.13
N ASN A 228 4.11 6.79 3.89
CA ASN A 228 3.30 6.61 2.68
C ASN A 228 4.26 6.41 1.50
N GLY A 229 3.91 5.56 0.53
CA GLY A 229 4.57 5.49 -0.77
C GLY A 229 3.59 6.02 -1.82
N ILE A 230 3.95 7.04 -2.60
CA ILE A 230 3.00 7.73 -3.48
C ILE A 230 3.55 7.98 -4.88
N ILE A 231 2.69 7.84 -5.88
CA ILE A 231 2.98 8.16 -7.29
C ILE A 231 1.87 9.09 -7.78
N GLN A 232 2.23 10.17 -8.49
CA GLN A 232 1.23 11.09 -9.03
C GLN A 232 0.36 10.38 -10.09
N PRO A 233 -0.98 10.61 -10.09
CA PRO A 233 -1.88 9.87 -10.96
C PRO A 233 -1.77 10.35 -12.42
N ASP A 234 -1.44 9.42 -13.32
CA ASP A 234 -1.40 9.66 -14.78
C ASP A 234 -2.58 9.00 -15.50
N ALA A 235 -2.57 9.00 -16.84
CA ALA A 235 -3.62 8.37 -17.64
C ALA A 235 -3.85 6.89 -17.30
N LYS A 236 -2.79 6.10 -17.06
CA LYS A 236 -2.92 4.68 -16.70
C LYS A 236 -3.64 4.52 -15.36
N THR A 237 -3.28 5.33 -14.37
CA THR A 237 -3.96 5.34 -13.07
C THR A 237 -5.43 5.73 -13.22
N MET A 238 -5.72 6.79 -13.97
CA MET A 238 -7.08 7.28 -14.17
C MET A 238 -7.97 6.26 -14.89
N ASP A 239 -7.45 5.61 -15.93
CA ASP A 239 -8.16 4.58 -16.69
C ASP A 239 -8.41 3.33 -15.83
N TYR A 240 -7.40 2.90 -15.06
CA TYR A 240 -7.55 1.76 -14.15
C TYR A 240 -8.64 2.00 -13.10
N THR A 241 -8.65 3.18 -12.46
CA THR A 241 -9.62 3.52 -11.42
C THR A 241 -11.03 3.67 -11.99
N LYS A 242 -11.21 4.42 -13.09
CA LYS A 242 -12.54 4.64 -13.71
C LYS A 242 -13.17 3.36 -14.25
N ALA A 243 -12.37 2.37 -14.63
CA ALA A 243 -12.88 1.06 -15.03
C ALA A 243 -13.48 0.25 -13.87
N ARG A 244 -13.26 0.66 -12.60
CA ARG A 244 -13.61 -0.10 -11.40
C ARG A 244 -14.53 0.64 -10.43
N THR A 245 -14.70 1.95 -10.58
CA THR A 245 -15.62 2.71 -9.73
C THR A 245 -16.20 3.92 -10.44
N ASP A 246 -17.47 4.19 -10.15
CA ASP A 246 -18.17 5.42 -10.53
C ASP A 246 -18.20 6.44 -9.38
N ARG A 247 -17.62 6.11 -8.21
CA ARG A 247 -17.55 7.02 -7.07
C ARG A 247 -16.76 8.27 -7.47
N PRO A 248 -17.20 9.49 -7.09
CA PRO A 248 -16.49 10.71 -7.45
C PRO A 248 -15.12 10.75 -6.78
N PHE A 249 -14.14 11.31 -7.50
CA PHE A 249 -12.81 11.63 -6.98
C PHE A 249 -12.20 12.76 -7.81
N THR A 250 -11.28 13.51 -7.21
CA THR A 250 -10.54 14.58 -7.88
C THR A 250 -9.05 14.30 -7.69
N PRO A 251 -8.28 14.02 -8.76
CA PRO A 251 -6.86 13.80 -8.63
C PRO A 251 -6.17 15.07 -8.12
N VAL A 252 -5.20 14.88 -7.24
CA VAL A 252 -4.37 15.93 -6.65
C VAL A 252 -2.94 15.77 -7.13
N TYR A 253 -2.24 16.88 -7.33
CA TYR A 253 -0.88 16.91 -7.86
C TYR A 253 0.02 17.79 -7.00
N SER A 254 1.33 17.55 -7.09
CA SER A 254 2.33 18.44 -6.50
C SER A 254 2.26 19.83 -7.15
N SER A 255 2.39 20.90 -6.35
CA SER A 255 2.52 22.26 -6.87
C SER A 255 3.87 22.42 -7.61
N PRO A 256 3.98 23.30 -8.62
CA PRO A 256 5.25 23.53 -9.34
C PRO A 256 6.43 23.97 -8.45
N ASP A 257 6.14 24.56 -7.29
CA ASP A 257 7.11 25.03 -6.29
C ASP A 257 7.22 24.11 -5.07
N ALA A 258 6.73 22.86 -5.18
CA ALA A 258 6.83 21.86 -4.12
C ALA A 258 8.29 21.68 -3.64
N ARG A 259 8.45 21.54 -2.33
CA ARG A 259 9.77 21.34 -1.71
C ARG A 259 9.85 19.94 -1.16
N PHE A 260 10.91 19.24 -1.54
CA PHE A 260 11.21 17.90 -1.07
C PHE A 260 12.30 17.96 0.00
N HIS A 261 12.24 17.06 0.97
CA HIS A 261 13.29 16.85 1.96
C HIS A 261 14.60 16.45 1.28
N SER A 262 14.50 15.57 0.30
CA SER A 262 15.59 15.16 -0.57
C SER A 262 15.05 14.66 -1.90
N GLU A 263 15.88 14.75 -2.94
CA GLU A 263 15.62 14.16 -4.24
C GLU A 263 16.81 13.24 -4.58
N ARG A 264 16.51 12.04 -5.07
CA ARG A 264 17.51 11.07 -5.56
C ARG A 264 17.14 10.64 -6.96
N VAL A 265 18.11 10.66 -7.86
CA VAL A 265 17.93 10.27 -9.27
C VAL A 265 18.63 8.94 -9.52
N TYR A 266 17.93 8.03 -10.17
CA TYR A 266 18.37 6.69 -10.56
C TYR A 266 18.33 6.57 -12.08
N ASP A 267 19.46 6.25 -12.70
CA ASP A 267 19.52 5.88 -14.12
C ASP A 267 19.26 4.38 -14.26
N VAL A 268 18.06 4.01 -14.71
CA VAL A 268 17.65 2.59 -14.80
C VAL A 268 18.44 1.79 -15.83
N SER A 269 19.12 2.46 -16.78
CA SER A 269 19.95 1.78 -17.78
C SER A 269 21.23 1.18 -17.17
N THR A 270 21.64 1.69 -16.01
CA THR A 270 22.81 1.22 -15.27
C THR A 270 22.47 0.21 -14.17
N MET A 271 21.18 -0.03 -13.93
CA MET A 271 20.71 -0.93 -12.90
C MET A 271 20.75 -2.39 -13.38
N GLU A 272 21.09 -3.28 -12.45
CA GLU A 272 20.98 -4.73 -12.62
C GLU A 272 19.94 -5.30 -11.65
N PRO A 273 19.38 -6.49 -11.93
CA PRO A 273 18.46 -7.15 -11.00
C PRO A 273 19.09 -7.33 -9.61
N VAL A 274 18.29 -7.14 -8.56
CA VAL A 274 18.75 -7.20 -7.17
C VAL A 274 17.90 -8.13 -6.33
N VAL A 275 18.52 -8.70 -5.30
CA VAL A 275 17.83 -9.49 -4.27
C VAL A 275 18.15 -8.93 -2.89
N ALA A 276 17.18 -9.02 -1.98
CA ALA A 276 17.44 -8.80 -0.56
C ALA A 276 17.95 -10.10 0.06
N LYS A 277 19.18 -10.07 0.59
CA LYS A 277 19.78 -11.20 1.31
C LYS A 277 19.19 -11.30 2.73
N PRO A 278 19.22 -12.49 3.35
CA PRO A 278 18.84 -12.62 4.76
C PRO A 278 19.68 -11.70 5.68
N HIS A 279 19.16 -11.16 6.77
CA HIS A 279 17.79 -11.26 7.29
C HIS A 279 17.04 -9.91 7.24
N ALA A 280 17.43 -8.99 6.36
CA ALA A 280 16.88 -7.64 6.32
C ALA A 280 16.59 -7.17 4.87
N PRO A 281 15.48 -6.45 4.62
CA PRO A 281 15.11 -5.97 3.28
C PRO A 281 16.15 -5.05 2.62
N ASP A 282 16.95 -4.34 3.42
CA ASP A 282 18.01 -3.44 2.97
C ASP A 282 19.35 -4.12 2.69
N ASN A 283 19.49 -5.42 3.00
CA ASN A 283 20.68 -6.20 2.68
C ASN A 283 20.71 -6.59 1.18
N LYS A 284 20.64 -5.59 0.32
CA LYS A 284 20.60 -5.71 -1.13
C LYS A 284 21.92 -6.29 -1.66
N ALA A 285 21.83 -7.20 -2.62
CA ALA A 285 22.93 -7.59 -3.48
C ALA A 285 22.46 -7.67 -4.93
N PRO A 286 23.30 -7.29 -5.90
CA PRO A 286 23.15 -7.71 -7.28
C PRO A 286 22.95 -9.22 -7.40
N VAL A 287 22.10 -9.66 -8.33
CA VAL A 287 21.95 -11.09 -8.64
C VAL A 287 23.29 -11.70 -9.05
N SER A 288 24.14 -10.93 -9.73
CA SER A 288 25.49 -11.34 -10.15
C SER A 288 26.41 -11.72 -8.97
N GLU A 289 26.25 -11.08 -7.80
CA GLU A 289 27.02 -11.35 -6.59
C GLU A 289 26.63 -12.70 -5.95
N VAL A 290 25.36 -13.05 -5.99
CA VAL A 290 24.80 -14.23 -5.32
C VAL A 290 24.53 -15.40 -6.27
N ALA A 291 25.01 -15.29 -7.51
CA ALA A 291 24.82 -16.32 -8.53
C ALA A 291 25.38 -17.67 -8.06
N GLY A 292 24.60 -18.74 -8.27
CA GLY A 292 24.97 -20.09 -7.81
C GLY A 292 24.53 -20.44 -6.38
N THR A 293 23.88 -19.51 -5.66
CA THR A 293 23.24 -19.83 -4.37
C THR A 293 22.18 -20.90 -4.56
N LYS A 294 22.33 -22.03 -3.86
CA LYS A 294 21.36 -23.13 -3.91
C LYS A 294 20.07 -22.69 -3.25
N LEU A 295 18.95 -22.84 -3.96
CA LEU A 295 17.61 -22.64 -3.43
C LEU A 295 16.95 -24.00 -3.21
N ASP A 296 16.44 -24.24 -2.01
CA ASP A 296 15.62 -25.43 -1.72
C ASP A 296 14.13 -25.18 -2.00
N ARG A 297 13.69 -23.91 -1.94
CA ARG A 297 12.30 -23.48 -2.17
C ARG A 297 12.25 -22.10 -2.83
N ALA A 298 11.22 -21.87 -3.64
CA ALA A 298 10.87 -20.57 -4.19
C ALA A 298 9.37 -20.33 -4.00
N TYR A 299 9.01 -19.13 -3.56
CA TYR A 299 7.63 -18.70 -3.38
C TYR A 299 7.34 -17.51 -4.30
N ILE A 300 6.37 -17.67 -5.20
CA ILE A 300 5.97 -16.63 -6.15
C ILE A 300 4.51 -16.27 -5.86
N GLY A 301 4.28 -14.99 -5.58
CA GLY A 301 2.96 -14.43 -5.32
C GLY A 301 2.74 -14.05 -3.86
N SER A 302 3.05 -12.79 -3.51
CA SER A 302 2.69 -12.15 -2.23
C SER A 302 1.89 -10.85 -2.48
N CYS A 303 1.50 -10.13 -1.42
CA CYS A 303 0.89 -8.80 -1.56
C CYS A 303 1.73 -7.83 -2.43
N THR A 304 3.06 -8.01 -2.44
CA THR A 304 4.01 -7.26 -3.24
C THR A 304 4.09 -7.73 -4.70
N ALA A 305 3.83 -9.00 -5.02
CA ALA A 305 4.14 -9.58 -6.35
C ALA A 305 3.24 -10.76 -6.79
N ALA A 306 1.92 -10.69 -6.59
CA ALA A 306 0.96 -11.77 -6.94
C ALA A 306 0.17 -11.55 -8.24
N ARG A 307 0.49 -10.54 -9.04
CA ARG A 307 -0.36 -10.10 -10.15
C ARG A 307 -0.04 -10.81 -11.46
N THR A 308 -0.97 -10.84 -12.40
CA THR A 308 -0.80 -11.49 -13.70
C THR A 308 0.45 -11.02 -14.45
N VAL A 309 0.84 -9.75 -14.31
CA VAL A 309 2.09 -9.23 -14.89
C VAL A 309 3.33 -9.99 -14.40
N HIS A 310 3.42 -10.28 -13.09
CA HIS A 310 4.49 -11.09 -12.49
C HIS A 310 4.46 -12.56 -12.96
N LEU A 311 3.27 -13.09 -13.25
CA LEU A 311 3.10 -14.46 -13.73
C LEU A 311 3.35 -14.61 -15.23
N ARG A 312 3.41 -13.53 -16.01
CA ARG A 312 3.62 -13.56 -17.47
C ARG A 312 5.08 -13.63 -17.88
N TYR A 313 6.04 -13.26 -17.02
CA TYR A 313 7.49 -13.39 -17.26
C TYR A 313 8.01 -14.86 -17.24
N ARG A 314 7.13 -15.85 -17.51
CA ARG A 314 7.31 -17.30 -17.30
C ARG A 314 8.00 -18.09 -18.44
N THR A 315 8.63 -17.47 -19.44
CA THR A 315 9.36 -18.24 -20.47
C THR A 315 10.73 -18.70 -19.96
N ALA A 316 11.07 -19.97 -20.20
CA ALA A 316 12.08 -20.79 -19.52
C ALA A 316 13.53 -20.24 -19.37
N GLU A 317 13.90 -19.13 -20.01
CA GLU A 317 15.22 -18.50 -19.87
C GLU A 317 15.29 -17.44 -18.74
N SER A 318 14.16 -16.88 -18.29
CA SER A 318 14.13 -15.89 -17.19
C SER A 318 14.29 -16.51 -15.80
N PHE A 319 14.08 -17.82 -15.68
CA PHE A 319 14.06 -18.56 -14.42
C PHE A 319 15.42 -18.65 -13.72
N SER A 320 16.54 -18.50 -14.45
CA SER A 320 17.88 -18.55 -13.84
C SER A 320 18.36 -17.19 -13.32
N ALA A 321 17.69 -16.09 -13.63
CA ALA A 321 18.20 -14.74 -13.37
C ALA A 321 17.28 -13.82 -12.55
N THR A 322 15.97 -14.11 -12.44
CA THR A 322 15.01 -13.12 -11.90
C THR A 322 13.99 -13.71 -10.92
N ALA A 323 14.39 -14.68 -10.09
CA ALA A 323 13.53 -15.18 -9.02
C ALA A 323 13.33 -14.10 -7.94
N ASN A 324 12.43 -13.15 -8.20
CA ASN A 324 11.80 -12.22 -7.25
C ASN A 324 10.80 -12.98 -6.36
N ALA A 325 11.28 -14.09 -5.79
CA ALA A 325 10.63 -14.80 -4.71
C ALA A 325 11.04 -14.13 -3.40
N HIS A 326 10.14 -14.09 -2.41
CA HIS A 326 10.61 -13.96 -1.03
C HIS A 326 11.52 -15.16 -0.75
N VAL A 327 12.84 -14.93 -0.81
CA VAL A 327 13.83 -15.92 -0.35
C VAL A 327 13.87 -15.82 1.16
N ALA A 328 12.87 -16.42 1.81
CA ALA A 328 13.02 -16.83 3.19
C ALA A 328 13.97 -18.05 3.18
N ALA A 329 15.27 -17.79 3.24
CA ALA A 329 16.24 -18.82 3.54
C ALA A 329 16.00 -19.24 5.00
N SER A 330 15.34 -20.39 5.19
CA SER A 330 15.36 -21.16 6.43
C SER A 330 16.59 -22.05 6.45
#